data_AF-A2DAS0-F1
#
_entry.id   AF-A2DAS0-F1
#
_cell.length_a   1.000
_cell.length_b   1.000
_cell.length_c   1.000
_cell.angle_alpha   90.00
_cell.angle_beta   90.00
_cell.angle_gamma   90.00
#
_symmetry.space_group_name_H-M   'P 1'
#
loop_
_entity.id
_entity.type
_entity.pdbx_description
1 polymer ?
#
loop_
_entity_poly.entity_id
_entity_poly.type
_entity_poly.pdbx_seq_one_letter_code
_entity_poly.pdbx_strand_id
1 'polypeptide(L)'
;MSPILPPIQSFSAYMGDFQPIILDILNHAEKPQPVVEKKQKIKYNWTPQEDYYLQQFVSMYGTKNWFLISYKMGSRNPRQCRERWENYINPELSTDPWTCEEDQLLREKYNELGTKWGKISKFLKNRSAIAARNRWYQLTKIARKEKL
;
A
#
# COMPACT_ATOMS: atom_id res chain seq x y z
N MET A 1 34.79 27.80 67.81
CA MET A 1 34.96 26.46 68.42
C MET A 1 33.63 26.03 69.01
N SER A 2 33.20 24.80 68.64
CA SER A 2 32.02 24.02 69.05
C SER A 2 30.62 24.52 68.63
N PRO A 3 29.62 23.62 68.40
CA PRO A 3 29.65 22.16 68.51
C PRO A 3 29.16 21.38 67.27
N ILE A 4 29.59 20.13 67.26
CA ILE A 4 29.34 19.02 66.34
C ILE A 4 27.88 18.54 66.45
N LEU A 5 27.22 18.31 65.31
CA LEU A 5 25.89 17.70 65.24
C LEU A 5 25.93 16.23 65.70
N PRO A 6 24.95 15.76 66.49
CA PRO A 6 24.87 14.36 66.92
C PRO A 6 24.53 13.42 65.74
N PRO A 7 24.96 12.15 65.83
CA PRO A 7 24.82 11.16 64.76
C PRO A 7 23.36 10.77 64.50
N ILE A 8 23.07 10.58 63.21
CA ILE A 8 21.77 10.15 62.65
C ILE A 8 21.32 8.88 63.35
N GLN A 9 20.25 8.96 64.15
CA GLN A 9 19.60 7.78 64.70
C GLN A 9 18.92 7.00 63.57
N SER A 10 19.04 5.67 63.68
CA SER A 10 18.69 4.66 62.68
C SER A 10 17.24 4.77 62.17
N PHE A 11 17.11 4.75 60.84
CA PHE A 11 15.85 4.75 60.09
C PHE A 11 14.99 3.48 60.28
N SER A 12 15.45 2.50 61.06
CA SER A 12 14.77 1.20 61.22
C SER A 12 13.63 1.18 62.24
N ALA A 13 13.33 2.30 62.92
CA ALA A 13 12.29 2.35 63.94
C ALA A 13 10.90 2.78 63.40
N TYR A 14 10.73 2.94 62.09
CA TYR A 14 9.47 3.46 61.52
C TYR A 14 8.99 2.77 60.23
N MET A 15 9.38 1.52 59.99
CA MET A 15 8.88 0.74 58.84
C MET A 15 8.65 -0.73 59.22
N GLY A 16 7.97 -0.96 60.34
CA GLY A 16 7.61 -2.31 60.83
C GLY A 16 6.36 -2.92 60.19
N ASP A 17 5.46 -2.12 59.60
CA ASP A 17 4.11 -2.59 59.24
C ASP A 17 3.68 -2.34 57.79
N PHE A 18 4.60 -1.99 56.88
CA PHE A 18 4.29 -1.74 55.46
C PHE A 18 4.95 -2.73 54.48
N GLN A 19 5.32 -3.93 54.95
CA GLN A 19 6.00 -4.95 54.16
C GLN A 19 5.15 -5.83 53.20
N PRO A 20 3.80 -5.84 53.16
CA PRO A 20 3.09 -6.63 52.14
C PRO A 20 2.60 -5.87 50.90
N ILE A 21 2.59 -4.53 50.87
CA ILE A 21 1.97 -3.79 49.74
C ILE A 21 2.96 -3.43 48.62
N ILE A 22 4.26 -3.29 48.92
CA ILE A 22 5.26 -2.86 47.92
C ILE A 22 5.61 -3.97 46.91
N LEU A 23 5.44 -5.25 47.26
CA LEU A 23 5.72 -6.38 46.37
C LEU A 23 4.63 -6.64 45.31
N ASP A 24 3.38 -6.23 45.57
CA ASP A 24 2.29 -6.37 44.59
C ASP A 24 2.28 -5.25 43.55
N ILE A 25 2.77 -4.05 43.91
CA ILE A 25 2.83 -2.89 43.00
C ILE A 25 3.97 -3.03 41.98
N LEU A 26 5.11 -3.62 42.37
CA LEU A 26 6.24 -3.81 41.45
C LEU A 26 6.04 -4.98 40.46
N ASN A 27 5.10 -5.90 40.73
CA ASN A 27 4.76 -7.00 39.82
C ASN A 27 3.63 -6.67 38.81
N HIS A 28 2.96 -5.51 38.94
CA HIS A 28 1.91 -5.06 38.02
C HIS A 28 2.35 -3.92 37.09
N ALA A 29 3.65 -3.76 36.86
CA ALA A 29 4.13 -2.97 35.73
C ALA A 29 3.79 -3.74 34.43
N GLU A 30 2.64 -3.43 33.83
CA GLU A 30 2.35 -3.83 32.46
C GLU A 30 3.56 -3.46 31.60
N LYS A 31 4.19 -4.48 30.99
CA LYS A 31 5.27 -4.26 30.03
C LYS A 31 4.74 -3.30 28.97
N PRO A 32 5.44 -2.20 28.65
CA PRO A 32 5.03 -1.32 27.58
C PRO A 32 4.92 -2.15 26.30
N GLN A 33 3.69 -2.31 25.82
CA GLN A 33 3.42 -3.03 24.58
C GLN A 33 4.20 -2.30 23.47
N PRO A 34 4.97 -3.01 22.62
CA PRO A 34 5.69 -2.36 21.54
C PRO A 34 4.68 -1.63 20.67
N VAL A 35 4.79 -0.30 20.63
CA VAL A 35 3.96 0.54 19.75
C VAL A 35 4.39 0.18 18.33
N VAL A 36 3.65 -0.73 17.69
CA VAL A 36 3.87 -1.09 16.29
C VAL A 36 3.40 0.09 15.45
N GLU A 37 4.31 1.04 15.23
CA GLU A 37 4.10 2.13 14.29
C GLU A 37 3.81 1.54 12.92
N LYS A 38 2.56 1.68 12.46
CA LYS A 38 2.16 1.28 11.12
C LYS A 38 2.92 2.14 10.12
N LYS A 39 4.06 1.65 9.62
CA LYS A 39 4.82 2.29 8.54
C LYS A 39 3.86 2.65 7.40
N GLN A 40 3.66 3.95 7.18
CA GLN A 40 2.88 4.44 6.06
C GLN A 40 3.53 3.95 4.77
N LYS A 41 2.78 3.22 3.93
CA LYS A 41 3.26 2.75 2.64
C LYS A 41 3.51 3.95 1.73
N ILE A 42 4.77 4.33 1.57
CA ILE A 42 5.20 5.30 0.56
C ILE A 42 4.78 4.73 -0.81
N LYS A 43 3.88 5.43 -1.50
CA LYS A 43 3.45 5.06 -2.85
C LYS A 43 4.51 5.56 -3.84
N TYR A 44 5.48 4.71 -4.13
CA TYR A 44 6.58 5.06 -5.04
C TYR A 44 6.08 5.08 -6.50
N ASN A 45 6.02 6.28 -7.08
CA ASN A 45 5.59 6.50 -8.47
C ASN A 45 6.65 6.02 -9.47
N TRP A 46 6.23 5.65 -10.68
CA TRP A 46 7.15 5.32 -11.78
C TRP A 46 7.69 6.61 -12.41
N THR A 47 9.00 6.67 -12.59
CA THR A 47 9.65 7.78 -13.30
C THR A 47 9.70 7.50 -14.80
N PRO A 48 9.76 8.55 -15.66
CA PRO A 48 9.93 8.36 -17.10
C PRO A 48 11.18 7.55 -17.46
N GLN A 49 12.26 7.69 -16.68
CA GLN A 49 13.49 6.94 -16.87
C GLN A 49 13.29 5.44 -16.59
N GLU A 50 12.56 5.10 -15.53
CA GLU A 50 12.21 3.70 -15.23
C GLU A 50 11.28 3.11 -16.30
N ASP A 51 10.34 3.88 -16.81
CA ASP A 51 9.46 3.44 -17.91
C ASP A 51 10.28 3.16 -19.18
N TYR A 52 11.24 4.03 -19.52
CA TYR A 52 12.16 3.83 -20.63
C TYR A 52 12.93 2.51 -20.48
N TYR A 53 13.57 2.28 -19.32
CA TYR A 53 14.30 1.04 -19.08
C TYR A 53 13.40 -0.19 -19.13
N LEU A 54 12.20 -0.11 -18.56
CA LEU A 54 11.23 -1.21 -18.60
C LEU A 54 10.83 -1.54 -20.05
N GLN A 55 10.57 -0.53 -20.89
CA GLN A 55 10.29 -0.72 -22.31
C GLN A 55 11.45 -1.40 -23.05
N GLN A 56 12.68 -0.92 -22.83
CA GLN A 56 13.87 -1.52 -23.45
C GLN A 56 14.05 -2.99 -23.04
N PHE A 57 13.90 -3.31 -21.76
CA PHE A 57 14.04 -4.68 -21.28
C PHE A 57 12.91 -5.58 -21.77
N VAL A 58 11.66 -5.10 -21.85
CA VAL A 58 10.58 -5.88 -22.45
C VAL A 58 10.82 -6.11 -23.94
N SER A 59 11.33 -5.11 -24.67
CA SER A 59 11.70 -5.28 -26.08
C SER A 59 12.81 -6.32 -26.27
N MET A 60 13.76 -6.41 -25.33
CA MET A 60 14.91 -7.31 -25.44
C MET A 60 14.58 -8.74 -24.97
N TYR A 61 13.81 -8.90 -23.89
CA TYR A 61 13.59 -10.20 -23.22
C TYR A 61 12.14 -10.72 -23.35
N GLY A 62 11.23 -9.93 -23.90
CA GLY A 62 9.81 -10.24 -23.99
C GLY A 62 9.07 -10.19 -22.64
N THR A 63 7.80 -10.59 -22.62
CA THR A 63 6.90 -10.49 -21.45
C THR A 63 6.75 -11.79 -20.66
N LYS A 64 7.56 -12.81 -20.97
CA LYS A 64 7.46 -14.15 -20.35
C LYS A 64 8.21 -14.26 -19.03
N ASN A 65 9.33 -13.53 -18.86
CA ASN A 65 10.19 -13.64 -17.70
C ASN A 65 10.40 -12.29 -16.98
N TRP A 66 9.42 -11.94 -16.13
CA TRP A 66 9.47 -10.71 -15.32
C TRP A 66 10.53 -10.72 -14.23
N PHE A 67 11.02 -11.89 -13.80
CA PHE A 67 12.11 -11.99 -12.84
C PHE A 67 13.42 -11.45 -13.42
N LEU A 68 13.73 -11.82 -14.67
CA LEU A 68 14.90 -11.29 -15.37
C LEU A 68 14.80 -9.78 -15.56
N ILE A 69 13.63 -9.27 -15.99
CA ILE A 69 13.42 -7.83 -16.19
C ILE A 69 13.60 -7.06 -14.88
N SER A 70 12.99 -7.54 -13.80
CA SER A 70 13.13 -6.94 -12.47
C SER A 70 14.58 -6.95 -11.98
N TYR A 71 15.30 -8.04 -12.20
CA TYR A 71 16.73 -8.12 -11.87
C TYR A 71 17.55 -7.08 -12.63
N LYS A 72 17.26 -6.87 -13.93
CA LYS A 72 17.91 -5.82 -14.74
C LYS A 72 17.51 -4.40 -14.34
N MET A 73 16.27 -4.20 -13.89
CA MET A 73 15.80 -2.92 -13.36
C MET A 73 16.49 -2.55 -12.04
N GLY A 74 16.72 -3.53 -11.14
CA GLY A 74 17.34 -3.34 -9.83
C GLY A 74 16.49 -2.59 -8.80
N SER A 75 15.64 -1.64 -9.23
CA SER A 75 14.79 -0.81 -8.36
C SER A 75 13.37 -1.34 -8.14
N ARG A 76 12.91 -2.27 -9.00
CA ARG A 76 11.51 -2.75 -9.04
C ARG A 76 11.45 -4.25 -8.99
N ASN A 77 10.40 -4.78 -8.35
CA ASN A 77 10.14 -6.22 -8.31
C ASN A 77 9.38 -6.71 -9.56
N PRO A 78 9.31 -8.03 -9.82
CA PRO A 78 8.71 -8.59 -11.04
C PRO A 78 7.25 -8.21 -11.21
N ARG A 79 6.48 -8.23 -10.11
CA ARG A 79 5.07 -7.86 -10.10
C ARG A 79 4.87 -6.40 -10.50
N GLN A 80 5.66 -5.48 -9.94
CA GLN A 80 5.59 -4.06 -10.27
C GLN A 80 5.90 -3.82 -11.75
N CYS A 81 6.94 -4.45 -12.29
CA CYS A 81 7.31 -4.33 -13.70
C CYS A 81 6.16 -4.79 -14.60
N ARG A 82 5.60 -5.98 -14.33
CA ARG A 82 4.46 -6.51 -15.08
C ARG A 82 3.25 -5.60 -14.99
N GLU A 83 2.86 -5.18 -13.79
CA GLU A 83 1.70 -4.30 -13.58
C GLU A 83 1.88 -2.96 -14.30
N ARG A 84 3.09 -2.40 -14.33
CA ARG A 84 3.38 -1.15 -15.06
C ARG A 84 3.24 -1.33 -16.56
N TRP A 85 3.83 -2.40 -17.10
CA TRP A 85 3.75 -2.73 -18.52
C TRP A 85 2.30 -2.95 -18.96
N GLU A 86 1.61 -3.92 -18.35
CA GLU A 86 0.27 -4.36 -18.77
C GLU A 86 -0.80 -3.27 -18.67
N ASN A 87 -0.61 -2.27 -17.81
CA ASN A 87 -1.65 -1.28 -17.52
C ASN A 87 -1.38 0.12 -18.06
N TYR A 88 -0.13 0.48 -18.37
CA TYR A 88 0.21 1.88 -18.65
C TYR A 88 1.12 2.08 -19.86
N ILE A 89 2.21 1.31 -19.98
CA ILE A 89 3.30 1.65 -20.92
C ILE A 89 3.44 0.67 -22.08
N ASN A 90 2.63 -0.40 -22.13
CA ASN A 90 2.54 -1.27 -23.29
C ASN A 90 1.99 -0.47 -24.49
N PRO A 91 2.73 -0.37 -25.62
CA PRO A 91 2.30 0.35 -26.81
C PRO A 91 0.98 -0.16 -27.43
N GLU A 92 0.58 -1.40 -27.13
CA GLU A 92 -0.69 -1.94 -27.59
C GLU A 92 -1.90 -1.36 -26.85
N LEU A 93 -1.69 -0.64 -25.73
CA LEU A 93 -2.78 0.00 -24.99
C LEU A 93 -3.26 1.27 -25.69
N SER A 94 -4.58 1.41 -25.84
CA SER A 94 -5.20 2.60 -26.41
C SER A 94 -5.13 3.78 -25.42
N THR A 95 -4.56 4.88 -25.89
CA THR A 95 -4.56 6.19 -25.23
C THR A 95 -5.74 7.07 -25.66
N ASP A 96 -6.56 6.60 -26.60
CA ASP A 96 -7.68 7.34 -27.17
C ASP A 96 -8.77 7.62 -26.11
N PRO A 97 -9.58 8.67 -26.29
CA PRO A 97 -10.76 8.89 -25.48
C PRO A 97 -11.70 7.67 -25.47
N TRP A 98 -12.46 7.49 -24.40
CA TRP A 98 -13.48 6.45 -24.34
C TRP A 98 -14.65 6.80 -25.26
N THR A 99 -15.02 5.84 -26.10
CA THR A 99 -16.16 5.92 -27.02
C THR A 99 -17.47 5.52 -26.33
N CYS A 100 -18.60 5.94 -26.92
CA CYS A 100 -19.92 5.56 -26.42
C CYS A 100 -20.15 4.05 -26.50
N GLU A 101 -19.62 3.41 -27.53
CA GLU A 101 -19.68 1.97 -27.79
C GLU A 101 -18.89 1.20 -26.72
N GLU A 102 -17.66 1.65 -26.41
CA GLU A 102 -16.86 1.07 -25.31
C GLU A 102 -17.57 1.21 -23.96
N ASP A 103 -18.17 2.37 -23.70
CA ASP A 103 -18.92 2.62 -22.47
C ASP A 103 -20.16 1.72 -22.35
N GLN A 104 -20.87 1.51 -23.45
CA GLN A 104 -22.00 0.59 -23.50
C GLN A 104 -21.54 -0.84 -23.21
N LEU A 105 -20.50 -1.30 -23.92
CA LEU A 105 -19.95 -2.64 -23.72
C LEU A 105 -19.44 -2.84 -22.29
N LEU A 106 -18.80 -1.82 -21.71
CA LEU A 106 -18.35 -1.83 -20.31
C LEU A 106 -19.54 -2.01 -19.34
N ARG A 107 -20.66 -1.32 -19.56
CA ARG A 107 -21.89 -1.48 -18.75
C ARG A 107 -22.48 -2.88 -18.88
N GLU A 108 -22.61 -3.37 -20.11
CA GLU A 108 -23.14 -4.71 -20.38
C GLU A 108 -22.29 -5.79 -19.69
N LYS A 109 -20.97 -5.75 -19.86
CA LYS A 109 -20.06 -6.72 -19.25
C LYS A 109 -19.94 -6.58 -17.74
N TYR A 110 -20.10 -5.39 -17.19
CA TYR A 110 -20.19 -5.22 -15.74
C TYR A 110 -21.46 -5.86 -15.17
N ASN A 111 -22.60 -5.71 -15.84
CA ASN A 111 -23.86 -6.35 -15.40
C ASN A 111 -23.76 -7.89 -15.44
N GLU A 112 -23.03 -8.45 -16.41
CA GLU A 112 -22.82 -9.89 -16.54
C GLU A 112 -21.78 -10.44 -15.54
N LEU A 113 -20.64 -9.75 -15.37
CA LEU A 113 -19.46 -10.30 -14.70
C LEU A 113 -19.15 -9.67 -13.33
N GLY A 114 -19.71 -8.51 -13.03
CA GLY A 114 -19.40 -7.69 -11.87
C GLY A 114 -18.01 -7.05 -11.94
N THR A 115 -17.31 -6.96 -10.81
CA THR A 115 -15.99 -6.29 -10.69
C THR A 115 -14.80 -7.11 -11.23
N LYS A 116 -15.05 -8.07 -12.12
CA LYS A 116 -14.02 -8.95 -12.71
C LYS A 116 -13.30 -8.23 -13.86
N TRP A 117 -12.60 -7.13 -13.55
CA TRP A 117 -11.99 -6.22 -14.53
C TRP A 117 -11.04 -6.90 -15.52
N GLY A 118 -10.25 -7.88 -15.07
CA GLY A 118 -9.35 -8.64 -15.94
C GLY A 118 -10.07 -9.55 -16.95
N LYS A 119 -11.34 -9.90 -16.71
CA LYS A 119 -12.19 -10.57 -17.70
C LYS A 119 -12.84 -9.54 -18.62
N ILE A 120 -13.35 -8.45 -18.05
CA ILE A 120 -13.99 -7.36 -18.81
C ILE A 120 -13.02 -6.75 -19.82
N SER A 121 -11.76 -6.51 -19.43
CA SER A 121 -10.74 -5.93 -20.32
C SER A 121 -10.46 -6.79 -21.55
N LYS A 122 -10.77 -8.09 -21.55
CA LYS A 122 -10.61 -8.94 -22.74
C LYS A 122 -11.64 -8.65 -23.84
N PHE A 123 -12.76 -8.02 -23.49
CA PHE A 123 -13.79 -7.61 -24.44
C PHE A 123 -13.54 -6.20 -24.98
N LEU A 124 -12.75 -5.39 -24.26
CA LEU A 124 -12.41 -4.04 -24.65
C LEU A 124 -11.10 -4.05 -25.42
N LYS A 125 -11.14 -3.71 -26.70
CA LYS A 125 -9.93 -3.69 -27.54
C LYS A 125 -8.92 -2.71 -26.95
N ASN A 126 -7.72 -3.20 -26.64
CA ASN A 126 -6.59 -2.37 -26.21
C ASN A 126 -6.82 -1.57 -24.90
N ARG A 127 -7.83 -1.91 -24.09
CA ARG A 127 -8.04 -1.29 -22.77
C ARG A 127 -7.58 -2.24 -21.66
N SER A 128 -6.78 -1.73 -20.74
CA SER A 128 -6.34 -2.51 -19.57
C SER A 128 -7.46 -2.64 -18.53
N ALA A 129 -7.32 -3.63 -17.65
CA ALA A 129 -8.26 -3.83 -16.53
C ALA A 129 -8.35 -2.60 -15.62
N ILE A 130 -7.23 -1.89 -15.42
CA ILE A 130 -7.23 -0.64 -14.65
C ILE A 130 -8.01 0.46 -15.36
N ALA A 131 -7.90 0.56 -16.69
CA ALA A 131 -8.61 1.55 -17.49
C ALA A 131 -10.12 1.32 -17.41
N ALA A 132 -10.58 0.08 -17.60
CA ALA A 132 -11.99 -0.30 -17.50
C ALA A 132 -12.58 0.05 -16.13
N ARG A 133 -11.89 -0.31 -15.04
CA ARG A 133 -12.31 0.02 -13.68
C ARG A 133 -12.39 1.54 -13.46
N ASN A 134 -11.37 2.27 -13.89
CA ASN A 134 -11.32 3.73 -13.71
C ASN A 134 -12.45 4.41 -14.49
N ARG A 135 -12.74 3.95 -15.71
CA ARG A 135 -13.87 4.46 -16.51
C ARG A 135 -15.20 4.20 -15.83
N TRP A 136 -15.41 3.00 -15.30
CA TRP A 136 -16.62 2.67 -14.54
C TRP A 136 -16.86 3.63 -13.36
N TYR A 137 -15.81 3.96 -12.61
CA TYR A 137 -15.91 4.94 -11.52
C TYR A 137 -16.25 6.35 -12.02
N GLN A 138 -15.75 6.76 -13.19
CA GLN A 138 -16.13 8.03 -13.80
C GLN A 138 -17.61 8.04 -14.19
N LEU A 139 -18.07 7.01 -14.91
CA LEU A 139 -19.48 6.88 -15.34
C LEU A 139 -20.45 6.89 -14.15
N THR A 140 -20.14 6.11 -13.11
CA THR A 140 -20.98 6.06 -11.90
C THR A 140 -20.97 7.37 -11.11
N LYS A 141 -19.86 8.11 -11.10
CA LYS A 141 -19.79 9.44 -10.48
C LYS A 141 -20.64 10.46 -11.22
N ILE A 142 -20.61 10.45 -12.56
CA ILE A 142 -21.42 11.34 -13.40
C ILE A 142 -22.92 11.06 -13.20
N ALA A 143 -23.33 9.79 -13.31
CA ALA A 143 -24.73 9.40 -13.14
C ALA A 143 -25.31 9.71 -11.75
N ARG A 144 -24.47 9.76 -10.70
CA ARG A 144 -24.89 10.19 -9.36
C ARG A 144 -25.12 11.70 -9.28
N LYS A 145 -24.35 12.50 -10.01
CA LYS A 145 -24.48 13.96 -10.03
C LYS A 145 -25.70 14.41 -10.81
N GLU A 146 -26.04 13.75 -11.91
CA GLU A 146 -27.20 14.07 -12.74
C GLU A 146 -28.55 13.75 -12.08
N LYS A 147 -28.53 12.96 -11.00
CA LYS A 147 -29.71 12.61 -10.19
C LYS A 147 -29.91 13.55 -8.98
N LEU A 148 -29.01 14.49 -8.76
CA LEU A 148 -29.08 15.52 -7.72
C LEU A 148 -29.49 16.84 -8.37
#